data_AF-A0A9R0I2M8-F1
#
_entry.id   AF-A0A9R0I2M8-F1
#
_cell.length_a   1.000
_cell.length_b   1.000
_cell.length_c   1.000
_cell.angle_alpha   90.00
_cell.angle_beta   90.00
_cell.angle_gamma   90.00
#
_symmetry.space_group_name_H-M   'P 1'
#
loop_
_entity.id
_entity.type
_entity.pdbx_description
1 polymer ?
#
loop_
_entity_poly.entity_id
_entity_poly.type
_entity_poly.pdbx_seq_one_letter_code
_entity_poly.pdbx_strand_id
1 'polypeptide(L)' 'MGLTRDSKQDHKMDKEFLASPIKSTVDKFQLIPEFLKMRGLVKEHLDSYNYFLNIGMKKMVRVNNEIRSSVDRGIYL' A
#
# COMPACT_ATOMS: atom_id res chain seq x y z
N MET A 1 -10.48 32.73 -31.89
CA MET A 1 -10.64 31.41 -32.56
C MET A 1 -9.27 31.00 -33.05
N GLY A 2 -8.66 29.97 -32.45
CA GLY A 2 -7.30 29.55 -32.81
C GLY A 2 -6.55 28.95 -31.62
N LEU A 3 -7.03 27.78 -31.18
CA LEU A 3 -6.35 26.93 -30.20
C LEU A 3 -5.05 26.39 -30.82
N THR A 4 -3.90 26.63 -30.20
CA THR A 4 -2.65 25.92 -30.49
C THR A 4 -2.18 25.15 -29.26
N ARG A 5 -2.73 23.95 -29.15
CA ARG A 5 -2.09 22.68 -28.75
C ARG A 5 -1.05 22.78 -27.63
N ASP A 6 -1.51 22.50 -26.41
CA ASP A 6 -0.64 22.03 -25.32
C ASP A 6 0.13 20.79 -25.78
N SER A 7 1.45 20.93 -25.89
CA SER A 7 2.39 19.86 -26.15
C SER A 7 2.43 18.93 -24.94
N LYS A 8 1.50 17.98 -24.89
CA LYS A 8 1.55 16.82 -24.01
C LYS A 8 2.72 15.95 -24.48
N GLN A 9 3.89 16.14 -23.87
CA GLN A 9 5.02 15.22 -24.00
C GLN A 9 4.63 13.90 -23.35
N ASP A 10 4.14 12.97 -24.16
CA ASP A 10 3.99 11.57 -23.77
C ASP A 10 5.39 10.97 -23.60
N HIS A 11 5.90 10.98 -22.36
CA HIS A 11 7.12 10.28 -21.96
C HIS A 11 6.87 8.75 -22.04
N LYS A 12 6.87 8.22 -23.26
CA LYS A 12 6.91 6.78 -23.52
C LYS A 12 8.36 6.32 -23.30
N MET A 13 8.71 6.02 -22.06
CA MET A 13 10.04 5.52 -21.69
C MET A 13 10.15 4.05 -22.08
N ASP A 14 11.16 3.70 -22.88
CA ASP A 14 11.37 2.33 -23.36
C ASP A 14 11.76 1.39 -22.21
N LYS A 15 10.99 0.32 -22.03
CA LYS A 15 11.19 -0.66 -20.94
C LYS A 15 12.56 -1.35 -21.00
N GLU A 16 13.12 -1.47 -22.20
CA GLU A 16 14.46 -2.02 -22.43
C GLU A 16 15.56 -1.13 -21.86
N PHE A 17 15.36 0.19 -21.87
CA PHE A 17 16.29 1.15 -21.26
C PHE A 17 16.29 1.02 -19.73
N LEU A 18 15.11 0.81 -19.12
CA LEU A 18 14.96 0.63 -17.67
C LEU A 18 15.58 -0.68 -17.15
N ALA A 19 15.66 -1.71 -17.99
CA ALA A 19 16.27 -3.00 -17.68
C ALA A 19 17.77 -3.03 -18.00
N SER A 20 18.33 -1.96 -18.59
CA SER A 20 19.74 -1.93 -18.97
C SER A 20 20.64 -1.94 -17.73
N PRO A 21 21.78 -2.66 -17.76
CA PRO A 21 22.69 -2.74 -16.62
C PRO A 21 23.24 -1.35 -16.25
N ILE A 22 23.12 -1.00 -14.97
CA ILE A 22 23.64 0.26 -14.43
C ILE A 22 25.17 0.17 -14.36
N LYS A 23 25.86 1.09 -15.04
CA LYS A 23 27.30 1.03 -15.29
C LYS A 23 28.18 1.38 -14.08
N SER A 24 27.69 2.22 -13.16
CA SER A 24 28.42 2.70 -11.97
C SER A 24 27.69 2.39 -10.65
N THR A 25 28.44 2.17 -9.56
CA THR A 25 27.87 2.06 -8.20
C THR A 25 27.19 3.34 -7.74
N VAL A 26 27.62 4.51 -8.25
CA VAL A 26 27.04 5.83 -7.93
C VAL A 26 25.62 5.96 -8.49
N ASP A 27 25.37 5.41 -9.68
CA ASP A 27 24.07 5.47 -10.35
C ASP A 27 23.01 4.62 -9.64
N LYS A 28 23.43 3.60 -8.85
CA LYS A 28 22.50 2.77 -8.07
C LYS A 28 21.78 3.57 -6.97
N PHE A 29 22.39 4.64 -6.46
CA PHE A 29 21.76 5.48 -5.43
C PHE A 29 20.54 6.24 -5.97
N GLN A 30 20.44 6.45 -7.29
CA GLN A 30 19.27 7.07 -7.92
C GLN A 30 18.00 6.19 -7.83
N LEU A 31 18.13 4.90 -7.49
CA LEU A 31 17.00 4.01 -7.27
C LEU A 31 16.33 4.23 -5.91
N ILE A 32 17.03 4.81 -4.93
CA ILE A 32 16.50 4.97 -3.57
C ILE A 32 15.29 5.92 -3.56
N PRO A 33 15.32 7.11 -4.19
CA PRO A 33 14.14 7.99 -4.25
C PRO A 33 12.93 7.32 -4.91
N GLU A 34 13.13 6.59 -6.01
CA GLU A 34 12.05 5.90 -6.72
C GLU A 34 11.49 4.71 -5.92
N PHE A 35 12.36 3.96 -5.25
CA PHE A 35 11.96 2.90 -4.32
C PHE A 35 11.12 3.46 -3.16
N LEU A 36 11.57 4.57 -2.55
CA LEU A 36 10.86 5.21 -1.46
C LEU A 36 9.52 5.82 -1.89
N LYS A 37 9.36 6.27 -3.14
CA LYS A 37 8.05 6.69 -3.68
C LYS A 37 7.05 5.54 -3.74
N MET A 38 7.50 4.34 -4.16
CA MET A 38 6.61 3.17 -4.29
C MET A 38 6.31 2.49 -2.94
N ARG A 39 7.37 2.25 -2.16
CA ARG A 39 7.31 1.48 -0.91
C ARG A 39 7.12 2.34 0.32
N GLY A 40 7.44 3.62 0.30
CA GLY A 40 7.40 4.49 1.49
C GLY A 40 8.40 4.07 2.57
N LEU A 41 8.73 5.00 3.48
CA LEU A 41 9.59 4.70 4.63
C LEU A 41 8.84 3.94 5.74
N VAL A 42 7.53 4.16 5.86
CA VAL A 42 6.70 3.68 6.98
C VAL A 42 5.44 2.96 6.49
N LYS A 43 5.38 2.62 5.20
CA LYS A 43 4.16 2.10 4.56
C LYS A 43 3.74 0.74 5.13
N GLU A 44 4.67 -0.16 5.39
CA GLU A 44 4.35 -1.49 5.95
C GLU A 44 3.64 -1.38 7.32
N HIS A 45 4.06 -0.44 8.17
CA HIS A 45 3.39 -0.18 9.45
C HIS A 45 1.99 0.41 9.26
N LEU A 46 1.83 1.35 8.33
CA LEU A 46 0.54 1.96 8.02
C LEU A 46 -0.43 0.95 7.40
N ASP A 47 0.05 0.13 6.47
CA ASP A 47 -0.74 -0.90 5.79
C ASP A 47 -1.21 -1.98 6.77
N SER A 48 -0.32 -2.43 7.67
CA SER A 48 -0.66 -3.35 8.76
C SER A 48 -1.74 -2.76 9.69
N TYR A 49 -1.58 -1.50 10.10
CA TYR A 49 -2.56 -0.81 10.96
C TYR A 49 -3.91 -0.65 10.27
N ASN A 50 -3.92 -0.22 9.00
CA ASN A 50 -5.15 -0.08 8.20
C ASN A 50 -5.86 -1.43 8.03
N TYR A 51 -5.12 -2.51 7.77
CA TYR A 51 -5.69 -3.85 7.71
C TYR A 51 -6.27 -4.28 9.05
N PHE A 52 -5.54 -4.03 10.15
CA PHE A 52 -6.01 -4.34 11.49
C PHE A 52 -7.33 -3.63 11.82
N LEU A 53 -7.44 -2.33 11.57
CA LEU A 53 -8.66 -1.58 11.83
C LEU A 53 -9.84 -2.05 10.98
N ASN A 54 -9.63 -2.22 9.68
CA ASN A 54 -10.72 -2.48 8.74
C ASN A 54 -11.18 -3.94 8.74
N ILE A 55 -10.28 -4.88 9.02
CA ILE A 55 -10.51 -6.32 8.89
C ILE A 55 -10.25 -7.03 10.21
N GLY A 56 -9.07 -6.84 10.81
CA GLY A 56 -8.66 -7.55 12.02
C GLY A 56 -9.64 -7.37 13.19
N MET A 57 -9.95 -6.12 13.54
CA MET A 57 -10.84 -5.79 14.65
C MET A 57 -12.25 -6.37 14.46
N LYS A 58 -12.80 -6.26 13.25
CA LYS A 58 -14.13 -6.82 12.93
C LYS A 58 -14.17 -8.34 13.07
N LYS A 59 -13.09 -9.03 12.67
CA LYS A 59 -12.95 -10.48 12.88
C LYS A 59 -12.95 -10.83 14.37
N MET A 60 -12.24 -10.07 15.20
CA MET A 60 -12.18 -10.31 16.64
C MET A 60 -13.55 -10.12 17.31
N VAL A 61 -14.26 -9.04 16.98
CA VAL A 61 -15.62 -8.81 17.49
C VAL A 61 -16.57 -9.91 17.03
N ARG A 62 -16.47 -10.35 15.77
CA ARG A 62 -17.32 -11.41 15.22
C ARG A 62 -17.13 -12.76 15.91
N VAL A 63 -15.91 -13.13 16.28
CA VAL A 63 -15.63 -14.41 16.97
C VAL A 63 -16.15 -14.39 18.41
N ASN A 64 -16.21 -13.21 19.02
CA ASN A 64 -16.67 -13.01 20.40
C ASN A 64 -18.03 -12.30 20.43
N ASN A 65 -18.91 -12.60 19.46
CA ASN A 65 -20.17 -11.89 19.27
C ASN A 65 -21.28 -12.30 20.25
N GLU A 66 -21.01 -13.21 21.18
CA GLU A 66 -21.95 -13.70 22.16
C GLU A 66 -21.24 -13.96 23.48
N ILE A 67 -21.78 -13.41 24.57
CA ILE A 67 -21.31 -13.69 25.93
C ILE A 67 -22.38 -14.52 26.61
N ARG A 68 -22.07 -15.79 26.92
CA ARG A 68 -22.99 -16.70 27.64
C ARG A 68 -22.63 -16.83 29.10
N SER A 69 -23.65 -16.88 29.95
CA SER A 69 -23.47 -17.23 31.37
C SER A 69 -23.02 -18.68 31.52
N SER A 70 -22.09 -18.91 32.44
CA SER A 70 -21.62 -20.24 32.81
C SER A 70 -22.61 -21.02 33.69
N VAL A 71 -23.51 -20.30 34.39
CA VAL A 71 -24.47 -20.88 35.35
C VAL A 71 -25.79 -21.24 34.67
N ASP A 72 -26.27 -20.36 33.78
CA ASP A 72 -27.51 -20.57 33.02
C ASP A 72 -27.30 -20.24 31.55
N ARG A 73 -27.37 -21.26 30.69
CA ARG A 73 -27.18 -21.12 29.23
C ARG A 73 -28.29 -20.35 28.52
N GLY A 74 -29.43 -20.10 29.19
CA GLY A 74 -30.50 -19.26 28.67
C GLY A 74 -30.18 -17.76 28.70
N ILE A 75 -29.16 -17.34 29.46
CA ILE A 75 -28.78 -15.93 29.64
C ILE A 75 -27.55 -15.61 28.78
N TYR A 76 -27.71 -14.70 27.79
CA TYR A 76 -26.65 -14.26 26.89
C TYR A 76 -26.77 -12.78 26.50
N LEU A 77 -25.64 -12.17 26.11
CA LEU A 77 -25.48 -10.80 25.60
C LEU A 77 -24.83 -10.81 24.21
#